data_AF-A0A2S7KL26-F1
#
_entry.id   AF-A0A2S7KL26-F1
#
_cell.length_a   1.000
_cell.length_b   1.000
_cell.length_c   1.000
_cell.angle_alpha   90.00
_cell.angle_beta   90.00
_cell.angle_gamma   90.00
#
_symmetry.space_group_name_H-M   'P 1'
#
loop_
_entity.id
_entity.type
_entity.pdbx_description
1 polymer ?
#
loop_
_entity_poly.entity_id
_entity_poly.type
_entity_poly.pdbx_seq_one_letter_code
_entity_poly.pdbx_strand_id
1 'polypeptide(L)' 'MAKRYKELIPEPNVKLLRQDIGHWPQIENPSGVLLYYQEFRDEIHKTLNSNALDYEGSLKL' A
#
# COMPACT_ATOMS: atom_id res chain seq x y z
N MET A 1 4.91 9.88 -13.21
CA MET A 1 4.50 10.30 -11.85
C MET A 1 5.02 9.37 -10.76
N ALA A 2 4.68 8.07 -10.76
CA ALA A 2 5.06 7.13 -9.70
C ALA A 2 6.58 7.09 -9.39
N LYS A 3 7.44 7.16 -10.40
CA LYS A 3 8.91 7.20 -10.21
C LYS A 3 9.33 8.40 -9.36
N ARG A 4 8.90 9.62 -9.73
CA ARG A 4 9.25 10.85 -8.99
C ARG A 4 8.71 10.84 -7.57
N TYR A 5 7.51 10.28 -7.37
CA TYR A 5 6.94 10.11 -6.02
C TYR A 5 7.82 9.23 -5.13
N LYS A 6 8.31 8.09 -5.66
CA LYS A 6 9.22 7.20 -4.92
C LYS A 6 10.55 7.85 -4.52
N GLU A 7 11.02 8.83 -5.29
CA GLU A 7 12.24 9.57 -4.98
C GLU A 7 12.04 10.60 -3.85
N LEU A 8 10.82 11.10 -3.68
CA LEU A 8 10.52 12.24 -2.79
C LEU A 8 9.97 11.81 -1.42
N ILE A 9 9.23 10.70 -1.37
CA ILE A 9 8.53 10.28 -0.16
C ILE A 9 9.31 9.15 0.51
N PRO A 10 9.72 9.30 1.79
CA PRO A 10 10.29 8.21 2.56
C PRO A 10 9.32 7.03 2.67
N GLU A 11 9.85 5.82 2.49
CA GLU A 11 9.09 4.55 2.57
C GLU A 11 7.78 4.55 1.76
N PRO A 12 7.85 4.82 0.44
CA PRO A 12 6.66 5.02 -0.37
C PRO A 12 5.98 3.68 -0.68
N ASN A 13 4.74 3.48 -0.22
CA ASN A 13 3.91 2.35 -0.64
C ASN A 13 3.24 2.65 -1.99
N VAL A 14 3.90 2.26 -3.08
CA VAL A 14 3.42 2.48 -4.45
C VAL A 14 3.17 1.14 -5.14
N LYS A 15 1.91 0.87 -5.47
CA LYS A 15 1.47 -0.27 -6.28
C LYS A 15 1.41 0.14 -7.75
N LEU A 16 2.18 -0.53 -8.60
CA LEU A 16 2.19 -0.32 -10.05
C LEU A 16 1.51 -1.48 -10.76
N LEU A 17 0.44 -1.19 -11.48
CA LEU A 17 -0.21 -2.15 -12.37
C LEU A 17 0.70 -2.49 -13.57
N ARG A 18 0.28 -3.48 -14.37
CA ARG A 18 1.03 -3.95 -15.55
C ARG A 18 1.44 -2.80 -16.48
N GLN A 19 2.55 -2.98 -17.20
CA GLN A 19 3.17 -1.94 -18.03
C GLN A 19 2.30 -1.43 -19.19
N ASP A 20 1.24 -2.14 -19.55
CA ASP A 20 0.27 -1.79 -20.59
C ASP A 20 -0.89 -0.91 -20.10
N ILE A 21 -0.91 -0.53 -18.81
CA ILE A 21 -1.93 0.35 -18.23
C ILE A 21 -1.47 1.81 -18.29
N GLY A 22 -2.30 2.66 -18.90
CA GLY A 22 -2.04 4.07 -19.15
C GLY A 22 -2.40 4.98 -17.97
N HIS A 23 -2.99 6.13 -18.30
CA HIS A 23 -3.22 7.22 -17.35
C HIS A 23 -4.41 6.97 -16.41
N TRP A 24 -5.37 6.13 -16.82
CA TRP A 24 -6.64 5.94 -16.13
C TRP A 24 -6.83 4.47 -15.74
N PRO A 25 -5.99 3.94 -14.83
CA PRO A 25 -5.98 2.52 -14.47
C PRO A 25 -7.34 2.02 -13.98
N GLN A 26 -8.14 2.87 -13.34
CA GLN A 26 -9.48 2.52 -12.86
C GLN A 26 -10.50 2.28 -13.98
N ILE A 27 -10.25 2.79 -15.19
CA ILE A 27 -11.06 2.53 -16.39
C ILE A 27 -10.46 1.38 -17.19
N GLU A 28 -9.13 1.39 -17.35
CA GLU A 28 -8.38 0.44 -18.20
C GLU A 28 -8.27 -0.96 -17.58
N ASN A 29 -8.18 -1.05 -16.24
CA ASN A 29 -8.17 -2.32 -15.51
C ASN A 29 -8.79 -2.16 -14.10
N PRO A 30 -10.13 -2.06 -14.02
CA PRO A 30 -10.84 -1.83 -12.75
C PRO A 30 -10.55 -2.93 -11.71
N SER A 31 -10.50 -4.19 -12.15
CA SER A 31 -10.25 -5.34 -11.26
C SER A 31 -8.85 -5.32 -10.67
N GLY A 32 -7.83 -4.97 -11.47
CA GLY A 32 -6.46 -4.83 -10.97
C GLY A 32 -6.33 -3.71 -9.95
N VAL A 33 -7.00 -2.57 -10.18
CA VAL A 33 -7.05 -1.47 -9.21
C VAL A 33 -7.66 -1.93 -7.89
N LEU A 34 -8.81 -2.61 -7.93
CA LEU A 34 -9.48 -3.08 -6.73
C LEU A 34 -8.62 -4.08 -5.95
N LEU A 35 -8.00 -5.04 -6.64
CA LEU A 35 -7.11 -6.03 -6.04
C LEU A 35 -5.96 -5.36 -5.28
N TYR A 36 -5.25 -4.44 -5.95
CA TYR A 36 -4.09 -3.78 -5.34
C TYR A 36 -4.47 -2.84 -4.20
N TYR A 37 -5.68 -2.25 -4.26
CA TYR A 37 -6.22 -1.49 -3.14
C TYR A 37 -6.53 -2.37 -1.92
N GLN A 38 -7.09 -3.57 -2.14
CA GLN A 38 -7.34 -4.54 -1.07
C GLN A 38 -6.03 -5.01 -0.43
N GLU A 39 -5.02 -5.36 -1.24
CA GLU A 39 -3.68 -5.73 -0.75
C GLU A 39 -3.06 -4.63 0.12
N PHE A 40 -3.16 -3.37 -0.34
CA PHE A 40 -2.70 -2.21 0.44
C PHE A 40 -3.43 -2.07 1.78
N ARG A 41 -4.76 -2.28 1.81
CA ARG A 41 -5.55 -2.26 3.04
C ARG A 41 -5.12 -3.35 4.00
N ASP A 42 -4.91 -4.56 3.50
CA ASP A 42 -4.47 -5.69 4.32
C ASP A 42 -3.08 -5.46 4.92
N GLU A 43 -2.16 -4.86 4.17
CA GLU A 43 -0.84 -4.44 4.66
C GLU A 43 -0.98 -3.45 5.82
N ILE A 44 -1.77 -2.40 5.67
CA ILE A 44 -2.01 -1.40 6.74
C ILE A 44 -2.62 -2.07 7.98
N HIS A 45 -3.63 -2.91 7.80
CA HIS A 45 -4.28 -3.59 8.93
C HIS A 45 -3.30 -4.50 9.68
N LYS A 46 -2.42 -5.22 8.97
CA LYS A 46 -1.37 -6.04 9.59
C LYS A 46 -0.38 -5.17 10.37
N THR A 47 0.12 -4.08 9.79
CA THR A 47 1.06 -3.16 10.45
C THR A 47 0.46 -2.53 11.72
N LEU A 48 -0.81 -2.13 11.68
CA LEU A 48 -1.47 -1.58 12.87
C LEU A 48 -1.62 -2.62 13.97
N ASN A 49 -2.00 -3.85 13.60
CA ASN A 49 -2.16 -4.93 14.57
C ASN A 49 -0.81 -5.39 15.16
N SER A 50 0.26 -5.45 14.36
CA SER A 50 1.60 -5.74 14.90
C SER A 50 2.05 -4.66 15.87
N ASN A 51 1.87 -3.38 15.51
CA ASN A 51 2.26 -2.29 16.38
C ASN A 51 1.47 -2.30 17.70
N ALA A 52 0.17 -2.59 17.65
CA ALA A 52 -0.66 -2.71 18.85
C ALA A 52 -0.17 -3.84 19.80
N LEU A 53 0.23 -4.98 19.25
CA LEU A 53 0.81 -6.08 20.03
C LEU A 53 2.16 -5.71 20.66
N ASP A 54 3.00 -4.96 19.94
CA ASP A 54 4.28 -4.47 20.45
C ASP A 54 4.08 -3.47 21.61
N TYR A 55 3.07 -2.59 21.51
CA TYR A 55 2.70 -1.67 22.59
C TYR A 55 2.20 -2.39 23.85
N GLU A 56 1.32 -3.40 23.71
CA GLU A 56 0.83 -4.17 24.87
C GLU A 56 1.95 -4.98 25.57
N GLY A 57 2.93 -5.47 24.81
CA GLY A 57 4.12 -6.13 25.37
C GLY A 57 5.02 -5.17 26.15
N SER A 58 5.13 -3.92 25.71
CA SER A 58 5.95 -2.88 26.35
C SER A 58 5.38 -2.31 27.66
N LEU A 59 4.06 -2.42 27.86
CA LEU A 59 3.34 -1.94 29.06
C LEU A 59 3.38 -2.93 30.25
N LYS A 60 4.02 -4.10 30.10
CA LYS A 60 4.14 -5.13 31.14
C LYS A 60 5.46 -5.09 31.94
N LEU A 61 6.17 -3.96 31.95
CA LEU A 61 7.37 -3.74 32.79
C LEU A 61 7.03 -2.90 34.03
#